data_AF-A0A7I7ULW3-F1
#
_entry.id   AF-A0A7I7ULW3-F1
#
_cell.length_a   1.000
_cell.length_b   1.000
_cell.length_c   1.000
_cell.angle_alpha   90.00
_cell.angle_beta   90.00
_cell.angle_gamma   90.00
#
_symmetry.space_group_name_H-M   'P 1'
#
loop_
_entity.id
_entity.type
_entity.pdbx_description
1 polymer ?
#
loop_
_entity_poly.entity_id
_entity_poly.type
_entity_poly.pdbx_seq_one_letter_code
_entity_poly.pdbx_strand_id
1 'polypeptide(L)'
;MTTAENSLRAKHRAHLSWARTIDRTARTAPARRAFEQRFLTEAGGDPVRAESLRKAYFAELAYKSARARRRRGAMDKRETTRPGDAR
;
A
#
# COMPACT_ATOMS: atom_id res chain seq x y z
N MET A 1 -8.55 21.56 19.72
CA MET A 1 -8.92 20.24 19.16
C MET A 1 -7.82 19.24 19.47
N THR A 2 -8.19 18.09 20.04
CA THR A 2 -7.26 17.01 20.40
C THR A 2 -6.95 16.10 19.21
N THR A 3 -5.91 15.27 19.32
CA THR A 3 -5.58 14.24 18.30
C THR A 3 -6.73 13.25 18.09
N ALA A 4 -7.43 12.87 19.17
CA ALA A 4 -8.58 11.97 19.10
C ALA A 4 -9.75 12.59 18.33
N GLU A 5 -10.07 13.85 18.62
CA GLU A 5 -11.11 14.62 17.91
C GLU A 5 -10.77 14.81 16.42
N ASN A 6 -9.50 15.07 16.10
CA ASN A 6 -9.03 15.17 14.72
C ASN A 6 -9.19 13.85 13.95
N SER A 7 -8.89 12.71 14.58
CA SER A 7 -9.07 11.38 14.01
C SER A 7 -10.55 11.08 13.73
N LEU A 8 -11.43 11.35 14.70
CA LEU A 8 -12.87 11.16 14.53
C LEU A 8 -13.42 12.03 13.40
N ARG A 9 -13.03 13.31 13.35
CA ARG A 9 -13.41 14.24 12.28
C ARG A 9 -12.94 13.77 10.90
N ALA A 10 -11.71 13.26 10.79
CA ALA A 10 -11.17 12.75 9.53
C ALA A 10 -11.96 11.55 9.02
N LYS A 11 -12.30 10.59 9.91
CA LYS A 11 -13.13 9.42 9.57
C LYS A 11 -14.51 9.84 9.07
N HIS A 12 -15.19 10.72 9.81
CA HIS A 12 -16.51 11.23 9.43
C HIS A 12 -16.47 11.87 8.03
N ARG A 13 -15.50 12.73 7.77
CA ARG A 13 -15.31 13.39 6.46
C ARG A 13 -15.02 12.38 5.35
N ALA A 14 -14.22 11.35 5.60
CA ALA A 14 -13.93 10.31 4.61
C ALA A 14 -15.20 9.55 4.20
N HIS A 15 -16.01 9.12 5.17
CA HIS A 15 -17.28 8.44 4.89
C HIS A 15 -18.25 9.30 4.10
N LEU A 16 -18.43 10.57 4.50
CA LEU A 16 -19.27 11.51 3.75
C LEU A 16 -18.75 11.73 2.32
N SER A 17 -17.44 11.84 2.14
CA SER A 17 -16.83 12.06 0.84
C SER A 17 -17.07 10.87 -0.10
N TRP A 18 -16.98 9.64 0.41
CA TRP A 18 -17.27 8.43 -0.37
C TRP A 18 -18.76 8.24 -0.63
N ALA A 19 -19.64 8.57 0.33
CA ALA A 19 -21.09 8.53 0.13
C ALA A 19 -21.55 9.48 -1.00
N ARG A 20 -20.88 10.64 -1.13
CA ARG A 20 -21.14 11.62 -2.21
C ARG A 20 -20.48 11.28 -3.54
N THR A 21 -19.63 10.25 -3.58
CA THR A 21 -18.93 9.87 -4.82
C THR A 21 -19.83 9.00 -5.68
N ILE A 22 -20.38 9.58 -6.75
CA ILE A 22 -21.22 8.87 -7.73
C ILE A 22 -20.34 7.96 -8.60
N ASP A 23 -19.29 8.51 -9.20
CA ASP A 23 -18.32 7.76 -9.99
C ASP A 23 -17.01 7.54 -9.21
N ARG A 24 -16.84 6.30 -8.72
CA ARG A 24 -15.64 5.88 -7.98
C ARG A 24 -14.41 5.76 -8.89
N THR A 25 -14.61 5.42 -10.15
CA THR A 25 -13.54 5.27 -11.14
C THR A 25 -12.97 6.63 -11.50
N ALA A 26 -13.83 7.63 -11.74
CA ALA A 26 -13.42 9.01 -12.00
C ALA A 26 -12.69 9.63 -10.81
N ARG A 27 -13.16 9.39 -9.58
CA ARG A 27 -12.50 9.91 -8.37
C ARG A 27 -11.04 9.47 -8.25
N THR A 28 -10.72 8.24 -8.65
CA THR A 28 -9.37 7.68 -8.54
C THR A 28 -8.55 7.77 -9.83
N ALA A 29 -9.17 8.16 -10.95
CA ALA A 29 -8.49 8.26 -12.24
C ALA A 29 -7.28 9.21 -12.25
N PRO A 30 -7.32 10.41 -11.63
CA PRO A 30 -6.15 11.29 -11.59
C PRO A 30 -4.95 10.64 -10.89
N ALA A 31 -5.19 9.95 -9.78
CA ALA A 31 -4.15 9.26 -9.04
C ALA A 31 -3.55 8.08 -9.83
N ARG A 32 -4.40 7.30 -10.52
CA ARG A 32 -3.92 6.23 -11.41
C ARG A 32 -3.06 6.77 -12.55
N ARG A 33 -3.52 7.84 -13.22
CA ARG A 33 -2.74 8.50 -14.28
C ARG A 33 -1.40 9.02 -13.78
N ALA A 34 -1.38 9.71 -12.63
CA ALA A 34 -0.14 10.21 -12.06
C ALA A 34 0.84 9.07 -11.72
N PHE A 35 0.31 7.95 -11.20
CA PHE A 35 1.12 6.77 -10.90
C PHE A 35 1.72 6.15 -12.16
N GLU A 36 0.97 6.05 -13.26
CA GLU A 36 1.47 5.56 -14.55
C GLU A 36 2.48 6.53 -15.18
N GLN A 37 2.17 7.83 -15.15
CA GLN A 37 2.99 8.89 -15.73
C GLN A 37 4.41 8.91 -15.16
N ARG A 38 4.57 8.59 -13.87
CA ARG A 38 5.90 8.58 -13.24
C ARG A 38 6.88 7.64 -13.95
N PHE A 39 6.39 6.49 -14.43
CA PHE A 39 7.22 5.49 -15.11
C PHE A 39 7.53 5.92 -16.54
N LEU A 40 6.59 6.58 -17.21
CA LEU A 40 6.83 7.20 -18.51
C LEU A 40 7.90 8.30 -18.40
N THR A 41 7.80 9.16 -17.38
CA THR A 41 8.81 10.19 -17.13
C THR A 41 10.18 9.59 -16.84
N GLU A 42 10.26 8.57 -15.97
CA GLU A 42 11.51 7.87 -15.66
C GLU A 42 12.11 7.12 -16.86
N ALA A 43 11.26 6.61 -17.74
CA ALA A 43 11.67 6.00 -19.00
C ALA A 43 12.14 7.01 -20.06
N GLY A 44 11.99 8.32 -19.83
CA GLY A 44 12.26 9.34 -20.84
C GLY A 44 11.23 9.38 -21.97
N GLY A 45 9.99 8.95 -21.70
CA GLY A 45 8.89 8.92 -22.67
C GLY A 45 8.75 7.59 -23.43
N ASP A 46 9.65 6.63 -23.26
CA ASP A 46 9.56 5.31 -23.89
C ASP A 46 8.51 4.42 -23.19
N PRO A 47 7.40 4.04 -23.87
CA PRO A 47 6.36 3.23 -23.26
C PRO A 47 6.79 1.79 -22.96
N VAL A 48 7.68 1.19 -23.74
CA VAL A 48 8.15 -0.20 -23.54
C VAL A 48 9.05 -0.27 -22.31
N ARG A 49 9.95 0.71 -22.17
CA ARG A 49 10.77 0.86 -20.97
C ARG A 49 9.92 1.20 -19.74
N ALA A 50 8.91 2.06 -19.87
CA ALA A 50 8.02 2.40 -18.77
C ALA A 50 7.24 1.18 -18.25
N GLU A 51 6.75 0.32 -19.15
CA GLU A 51 6.10 -0.93 -18.76
C GLU A 51 7.06 -1.84 -17.99
N SER A 52 8.31 -1.94 -18.44
CA SER A 52 9.34 -2.73 -17.78
C SER A 52 9.66 -2.20 -16.38
N LEU A 53 9.81 -0.88 -16.23
CA LEU A 53 10.01 -0.23 -14.92
C LEU A 53 8.82 -0.46 -13.97
N ARG A 54 7.59 -0.37 -14.50
CA ARG A 54 6.37 -0.66 -13.73
C ARG A 54 6.36 -2.10 -13.23
N LYS A 55 6.69 -3.08 -14.08
CA LYS A 55 6.79 -4.50 -13.70
C LYS A 55 7.87 -4.70 -12.62
N ALA A 56 9.04 -4.08 -12.79
CA ALA A 56 10.12 -4.15 -11.80
C ALA A 56 9.69 -3.60 -10.43
N TYR A 57 8.99 -2.47 -10.39
CA TYR A 57 8.47 -1.89 -9.16
C TYR A 57 7.54 -2.84 -8.39
N PHE A 58 6.59 -3.47 -9.08
CA PHE A 58 5.68 -4.42 -8.44
C PHE A 58 6.38 -5.72 -8.02
N ALA A 59 7.36 -6.19 -8.78
CA ALA A 59 8.18 -7.34 -8.39
C ALA A 59 8.96 -7.06 -7.10
N GLU A 60 9.57 -5.88 -6.98
CA GLU A 60 10.27 -5.46 -5.77
C GLU A 60 9.32 -5.40 -4.55
N LEU A 61 8.12 -4.84 -4.73
CA LEU A 61 7.10 -4.78 -3.68
C LEU A 61 6.67 -6.18 -3.21
N ALA A 62 6.45 -7.10 -4.16
CA ALA A 62 6.12 -8.49 -3.86
C ALA A 62 7.25 -9.20 -3.10
N TYR A 63 8.51 -9.00 -3.52
CA TYR A 63 9.68 -9.53 -2.85
C TYR A 63 9.79 -9.02 -1.40
N LYS A 64 9.67 -7.71 -1.19
CA LYS A 64 9.68 -7.09 0.15
C LYS A 64 8.55 -7.65 1.04
N SER A 65 7.36 -7.81 0.48
CA SER A 65 6.20 -8.39 1.18
C SER A 65 6.45 -9.84 1.60
N ALA A 66 6.93 -10.68 0.69
CA ALA A 66 7.27 -12.07 0.97
C ALA A 66 8.33 -12.19 2.08
N ARG A 67 9.35 -11.31 2.06
CA ARG A 67 10.37 -11.25 3.13
C ARG A 67 9.78 -10.84 4.47
N ALA A 68 8.88 -9.86 4.49
CA ALA A 68 8.22 -9.41 5.71
C ALA A 68 7.32 -10.51 6.33
N ARG A 69 6.57 -11.24 5.51
CA ARG A 69 5.75 -12.38 5.96
C ARG A 69 6.61 -13.49 6.56
N ARG A 70 7.73 -13.84 5.91
CA ARG A 70 8.69 -14.83 6.43
C ARG A 70 9.23 -14.43 7.81
N ARG A 71 9.59 -13.16 7.99
CA ARG A 71 10.07 -12.66 9.29
C ARG A 71 9.00 -12.75 10.38
N ARG A 72 7.75 -12.41 10.07
CA ARG A 72 6.63 -12.53 11.02
C ARG A 72 6.38 -13.97 11.44
N GLY A 73 6.31 -14.91 10.49
CA GLY A 73 6.14 -16.33 10.82
C GLY A 73 7.34 -16.93 11.57
N ALA A 74 8.56 -16.42 11.33
CA ALA A 74 9.72 -16.82 12.13
C ALA A 74 9.68 -16.24 13.55
N MET A 75 9.14 -15.04 13.74
CA MET A 75 8.94 -14.43 15.06
C MET A 75 7.86 -15.16 15.85
N ASP A 76 6.73 -15.47 15.20
CA ASP A 76 5.64 -16.27 15.77
C ASP A 76 6.15 -17.63 16.28
N LYS A 77 6.93 -18.35 15.45
CA LYS A 77 7.57 -19.60 15.87
C LYS A 77 8.54 -19.45 17.05
N ARG A 78 9.29 -18.35 17.13
CA ARG A 78 10.19 -18.08 18.26
C ARG A 78 9.43 -17.75 19.54
N GLU A 79 8.27 -17.09 19.42
CA GLU A 79 7.40 -16.78 20.54
C GLU A 79 6.68 -18.01 21.08
N THR A 80 6.29 -18.95 20.21
CA THR A 80 5.69 -20.24 20.61
C THR A 80 6.69 -21.21 21.24
N THR A 81 8.00 -21.06 21.02
CA THR A 81 9.05 -21.91 21.61
C THR A 81 9.68 -21.26 22.85
N ARG A 82 8.89 -20.57 23.67
CA ARG A 82 9.37 -19.98 24.94
C ARG A 82 9.64 -21.12 25.95
N PRO A 83 10.85 -21.26 26.52
CA PRO A 83 11.15 -22.31 27.48
C PRO A 83 10.43 -22.00 28.79
N GLY A 84 9.26 -22.61 28.97
CA GLY A 84 8.38 -22.38 30.13
C GLY A 84 7.20 -23.37 30.20
N ASP A 85 6.84 -24.00 29.09
CA ASP A 85 5.70 -24.94 29.02
C ASP A 85 6.05 -26.40 29.37
N ALA A 86 7.20 -26.63 29.99
CA ALA A 86 7.56 -27.92 30.59
C ALA A 86 7.49 -27.80 32.12
N ARG A 87 6.31 -28.01 32.69
CA ARG A 87 6.12 -28.36 34.10
C ARG A 87 5.07 -29.45 34.19
#